data_AF-A0A0F7VDM5-F1
#
_entry.id   AF-A0A0F7VDM5-F1
#
_cell.length_a   1.000
_cell.length_b   1.000
_cell.length_c   1.000
_cell.angle_alpha   90.00
_cell.angle_beta   90.00
_cell.angle_gamma   90.00
#
_symmetry.space_group_name_H-M   'P 1'
#
loop_
_entity.id
_entity.type
_entity.pdbx_description
1 polymer ?
#
loop_
_entity_poly.entity_id
_entity_poly.type
_entity_poly.pdbx_seq_one_letter_code
_entity_poly.pdbx_strand_id
1 'polypeptide(L)'
;MTESNGAVPNGCPFQDSRRLFRDLKEHRSIHQIQFSDILGGYVVTRYDDIVYALDHPELFASKGVTVPEFPEPVQPIFANRVPPGGTLLGWDNPDHDRLRTSVNGFFLPRRLAGFQPLMRSLANELIDQFIMKGEMELKSTFAMPLPLKTIITMAGLDPARMEWIGRSLALFGGIVGGSMSVEQQVKDVLDLHDYVAQVIRERKTDRRNDLISHIWDQRDANVVEMTDLEHLAMIPGLLLAGHETTTSVLSMGLSHLLHNGLWHAANESDKSRIDTIEELLRYESAITGMFRLVTKKVTLGSRDLEPGDKVFLAYNSASRDGSVFECPAQLQPKRTFTRQHLGFGRGIHACLGAPLARLLLRTEFEILYERLPNLRLVTPYEKIHYEKVGPSRSIEGVVVAWDPPLTSPPRPLPQGSSTEMASSITQNISAKVQRLLPLTSEVLEVTIRSDVPDKLPEWTPGSHIDILSQYGYRQYSLCSDSADNSSWKIAILKEEDGSGGSKWLHENLREGMDVTVRRPKNHFRLTKGPRYIFLAGELVSRH
;
A
#
# COMPACT_ATOMS: atom_id res chain seq x y z
N MET A 1 -5.86 -26.95 46.45
CA MET A 1 -4.53 -26.64 46.96
C MET A 1 -4.06 -25.38 46.27
N THR A 2 -4.18 -24.28 47.02
CA THR A 2 -3.50 -22.98 46.92
C THR A 2 -3.35 -22.34 45.54
N GLU A 3 -4.30 -21.43 45.28
CA GLU A 3 -4.10 -20.17 44.56
C GLU A 3 -2.78 -19.51 44.99
N SER A 4 -1.89 -19.25 44.03
CA SER A 4 -0.81 -18.30 44.22
C SER A 4 -1.23 -16.95 43.64
N ASN A 5 -1.74 -16.08 44.51
CA ASN A 5 -1.83 -14.63 44.30
C ASN A 5 -0.41 -14.03 44.19
N GLY A 6 0.27 -14.31 43.08
CA GLY A 6 1.52 -13.68 42.72
C GLY A 6 1.24 -12.36 42.02
N ALA A 7 1.33 -11.24 42.75
CA ALA A 7 1.47 -9.93 42.13
C ALA A 7 2.68 -9.98 41.18
N VAL A 8 2.44 -9.83 39.88
CA VAL A 8 3.53 -9.68 38.90
C VAL A 8 4.17 -8.31 39.18
N PRO A 9 5.48 -8.24 39.48
CA PRO A 9 6.12 -6.97 39.76
C PRO A 9 6.12 -6.12 38.47
N ASN A 10 5.46 -4.96 38.50
CA ASN A 10 5.54 -3.88 37.50
C ASN A 10 5.86 -4.34 36.06
N GLY A 11 4.97 -5.14 35.47
CA GLY A 11 5.18 -5.69 34.13
C GLY A 11 5.20 -4.60 33.05
N CYS A 12 6.15 -4.71 32.12
CA CYS A 12 6.18 -3.85 30.92
C CYS A 12 4.94 -4.12 30.05
N PRO A 13 4.20 -3.08 29.60
CA PRO A 13 2.93 -3.24 28.90
C PRO A 13 3.04 -3.89 27.51
N PHE A 14 4.27 -4.17 27.05
CA PHE A 14 4.58 -4.71 25.73
C PHE A 14 5.03 -6.19 25.77
N GLN A 15 4.95 -6.86 26.93
CA GLN A 15 5.32 -8.29 27.06
C GLN A 15 4.26 -9.24 26.50
N ASP A 16 2.99 -9.01 26.84
CA ASP A 16 1.86 -9.85 26.45
C ASP A 16 0.93 -9.05 25.54
N SER A 17 0.83 -9.48 24.28
CA SER A 17 0.03 -8.80 23.28
C SER A 17 -1.46 -8.76 23.64
N ARG A 18 -1.98 -9.70 24.43
CA ARG A 18 -3.38 -9.68 24.88
C ARG A 18 -3.62 -8.73 26.05
N ARG A 19 -2.57 -8.36 26.79
CA ARG A 19 -2.67 -7.49 27.96
C ARG A 19 -2.42 -6.02 27.68
N LEU A 20 -1.92 -5.67 26.50
CA LEU A 20 -1.48 -4.32 26.14
C LEU A 20 -2.36 -3.20 26.73
N PHE A 21 -3.68 -3.23 26.49
CA PHE A 21 -4.56 -2.14 26.92
C PHE A 21 -4.84 -2.11 28.42
N ARG A 22 -4.83 -3.27 29.09
CA ARG A 22 -4.89 -3.33 30.56
C ARG A 22 -3.62 -2.75 31.15
N ASP A 23 -2.48 -3.18 30.65
CA ASP A 23 -1.19 -2.76 31.20
C ASP A 23 -0.93 -1.26 30.92
N LEU A 24 -1.29 -0.75 29.73
CA LEU A 24 -1.26 0.70 29.44
C LEU A 24 -2.20 1.50 30.35
N LYS A 25 -3.38 0.96 30.69
CA LYS A 25 -4.31 1.61 31.64
C LYS A 25 -3.71 1.65 33.05
N GLU A 26 -3.11 0.57 33.52
CA GLU A 26 -2.42 0.51 34.82
C GLU A 26 -1.27 1.52 34.87
N HIS A 27 -0.39 1.52 33.86
CA HIS A 27 0.70 2.49 33.71
C HIS A 27 0.22 3.94 33.67
N ARG A 28 -0.92 4.22 33.04
CA ARG A 28 -1.50 5.56 33.03
C ARG A 28 -2.07 5.99 34.39
N SER A 29 -2.66 5.04 35.12
CA SER A 29 -3.33 5.32 36.42
C SER A 29 -2.38 5.70 37.54
N ILE A 30 -1.10 5.30 37.46
CA ILE A 30 -0.08 5.68 38.46
C ILE A 30 0.47 7.10 38.24
N HIS A 31 0.09 7.77 37.13
CA HIS A 31 0.56 9.11 36.77
C HIS A 31 2.09 9.27 36.78
N GLN A 32 2.82 8.19 36.47
CA GLN A 32 4.28 8.17 36.39
C GLN A 32 4.75 7.77 35.00
N ILE A 33 5.85 8.39 34.57
CA ILE A 33 6.61 7.97 33.38
C ILE A 33 7.73 7.04 33.85
N GLN A 34 7.68 5.78 33.41
CA GLN A 34 8.60 4.73 33.83
C GLN A 34 9.45 4.23 32.65
N PHE A 35 10.69 3.84 32.93
CA PHE A 35 11.56 3.22 31.94
C PHE A 35 11.11 1.78 31.67
N SER A 36 11.10 1.39 30.40
CA SER A 36 10.83 0.02 29.97
C SER A 36 12.09 -0.60 29.39
N ASP A 37 12.60 -1.64 30.05
CA ASP A 37 13.79 -2.37 29.57
C ASP A 37 13.58 -3.04 28.21
N ILE A 38 12.33 -3.42 27.89
CA ILE A 38 11.98 -4.07 26.62
C ILE A 38 12.02 -3.08 25.46
N LEU A 39 11.56 -1.86 25.70
CA LEU A 39 11.57 -0.80 24.69
C LEU A 39 12.87 0.01 24.70
N GLY A 40 13.68 -0.08 25.76
CA GLY A 40 14.88 0.72 25.95
C GLY A 40 14.58 2.22 26.05
N GLY A 41 13.47 2.59 26.70
CA GLY A 41 13.04 3.99 26.81
C GLY A 41 11.92 4.22 27.82
N TYR A 42 11.67 5.48 28.13
CA TYR A 42 10.61 5.93 29.03
C TYR A 42 9.24 5.90 28.34
N VAL A 43 8.25 5.24 28.94
CA VAL A 43 6.91 5.10 28.36
C VAL A 43 6.01 6.23 28.82
N VAL A 44 5.54 7.03 27.87
CA VAL A 44 4.59 8.13 28.11
C VAL A 44 3.20 7.64 27.72
N THR A 45 2.24 7.67 28.65
CA THR A 45 0.94 7.01 28.49
C THR A 45 -0.27 7.95 28.55
N ARG A 46 -0.13 9.16 29.10
CA ARG A 46 -1.22 10.14 29.21
C ARG A 46 -1.36 10.95 27.93
N TYR A 47 -2.60 11.26 27.55
CA TYR A 47 -2.89 11.97 26.31
C TYR A 47 -2.18 13.33 26.23
N ASP A 48 -2.29 14.15 27.26
CA ASP A 48 -1.73 15.52 27.25
C ASP A 48 -0.20 15.53 27.19
N ASP A 49 0.46 14.62 27.90
CA ASP A 49 1.92 14.50 27.90
C ASP A 49 2.42 14.05 26.52
N ILE A 50 1.72 13.12 25.87
CA ILE A 50 2.03 12.70 24.50
C ILE A 50 1.83 13.85 23.51
N VAL A 51 0.71 14.58 23.61
CA VAL A 51 0.42 15.72 22.72
C VAL A 51 1.47 16.81 22.89
N TYR A 52 1.88 17.12 24.11
CA TYR A 52 2.96 18.07 24.38
C TYR A 52 4.25 17.64 23.66
N ALA A 53 4.66 16.39 23.80
CA ALA A 53 5.88 15.90 23.14
C ALA A 53 5.79 15.96 21.61
N LEU A 54 4.63 15.67 21.02
CA LEU A 54 4.41 15.74 19.57
C LEU A 54 4.36 17.17 19.01
N ASP A 55 3.95 18.13 19.83
CA ASP A 55 3.86 19.55 19.45
C ASP A 55 5.19 20.30 19.66
N HIS A 56 6.21 19.68 20.28
CA HIS A 56 7.54 20.25 20.52
C HIS A 56 8.66 19.39 19.88
N PRO A 57 8.70 19.27 18.54
CA PRO A 57 9.69 18.44 17.84
C PRO A 57 11.15 18.89 18.06
N GLU A 58 11.36 20.15 18.45
CA GLU A 58 12.67 20.67 18.82
C GLU A 58 13.19 20.13 20.16
N LEU A 59 12.30 19.66 21.03
CA LEU A 59 12.62 18.99 22.31
C LEU A 59 12.60 17.47 22.17
N PHE A 60 11.75 16.95 21.30
CA PHE A 60 11.50 15.53 21.09
C PHE A 60 11.70 15.18 19.60
N ALA A 61 12.95 14.93 19.22
CA ALA A 61 13.37 14.64 17.85
C ALA A 61 12.98 13.22 17.41
N SER A 62 12.78 13.02 16.11
CA SER A 62 12.48 11.72 15.52
C SER A 62 13.74 10.98 15.02
N LYS A 63 14.76 11.73 14.58
CA LYS A 63 15.96 11.19 13.95
C LYS A 63 16.71 10.23 14.88
N GLY A 64 17.14 9.10 14.32
CA GLY A 64 17.97 8.09 14.98
C GLY A 64 17.25 7.17 15.97
N VAL A 65 15.95 7.37 16.23
CA VAL A 65 15.21 6.53 17.18
C VAL A 65 13.87 6.01 16.66
N THR A 66 13.22 6.71 15.73
CA THR A 66 11.89 6.30 15.24
C THR A 66 11.98 5.23 14.14
N VAL A 67 12.96 5.36 13.24
CA VAL A 67 13.19 4.40 12.16
C VAL A 67 14.40 3.54 12.53
N PRO A 68 14.27 2.20 12.56
CA PRO A 68 15.40 1.32 12.82
C PRO A 68 16.49 1.46 11.75
N GLU A 69 17.75 1.39 12.18
CA GLU A 69 18.87 1.30 11.26
C GLU A 69 19.12 -0.15 10.84
N PHE A 70 19.65 -0.34 9.62
CA PHE A 70 20.14 -1.64 9.21
C PHE A 70 21.35 -2.07 10.06
N PRO A 71 21.56 -3.38 10.29
CA PRO A 71 22.70 -3.87 11.05
C PRO A 71 24.06 -3.42 10.49
N GLU A 72 25.02 -3.10 11.36
CA GLU A 72 26.35 -2.60 10.99
C GLU A 72 27.05 -3.39 9.87
N PRO A 73 27.01 -4.76 9.83
CA PRO A 73 27.67 -5.52 8.77
C PRO A 73 27.14 -5.25 7.35
N VAL A 74 25.89 -4.80 7.21
CA VAL A 74 25.29 -4.53 5.89
C VAL A 74 25.28 -3.06 5.50
N GLN A 75 25.51 -2.15 6.46
CA GLN A 75 25.54 -0.71 6.18
C GLN A 75 26.55 -0.34 5.07
N PRO A 76 27.79 -0.88 5.04
CA PRO A 76 28.74 -0.60 3.96
C PRO A 76 28.27 -1.07 2.59
N ILE A 77 27.49 -2.16 2.52
CA ILE A 77 26.94 -2.72 1.27
C ILE A 77 25.86 -1.80 0.70
N PHE A 78 25.11 -1.15 1.59
CA PHE A 78 23.98 -0.28 1.28
C PHE A 78 24.36 1.17 0.99
N ALA A 79 25.60 1.57 1.29
CA ALA A 79 26.09 2.92 1.08
C ALA A 79 25.79 3.45 -0.34
N ASN A 80 25.20 4.65 -0.42
CA ASN A 80 24.81 5.35 -1.65
C ASN A 80 23.75 4.67 -2.52
N ARG A 81 23.21 3.51 -2.11
CA ARG A 81 22.18 2.76 -2.86
C ARG A 81 20.88 2.65 -2.09
N VAL A 82 20.97 2.51 -0.77
CA VAL A 82 19.84 2.52 0.16
C VAL A 82 19.96 3.78 1.02
N PRO A 83 19.03 4.73 0.89
CA PRO A 83 19.11 5.99 1.64
C PRO A 83 19.02 5.76 3.16
N PRO A 84 19.94 6.35 3.97
CA PRO A 84 19.88 6.25 5.43
C PRO A 84 18.69 7.04 5.99
N GLY A 85 18.20 6.64 7.17
CA GLY A 85 17.10 7.32 7.86
C GLY A 85 15.70 7.03 7.28
N GLY A 86 15.59 6.25 6.20
CA GLY A 86 14.31 5.88 5.60
C GLY A 86 13.57 7.07 4.98
N THR A 87 12.26 7.16 5.20
CA THR A 87 11.39 8.25 4.70
C THR A 87 11.33 9.41 5.69
N LEU A 88 10.40 10.35 5.47
CA LEU A 88 10.06 11.50 6.33
C LEU A 88 10.06 11.19 7.83
N LEU A 89 9.68 9.98 8.24
CA LEU A 89 9.59 9.63 9.65
C LEU A 89 10.94 9.68 10.37
N GLY A 90 12.07 9.46 9.69
CA GLY A 90 13.40 9.47 10.29
C GLY A 90 14.13 10.82 10.22
N TRP A 91 13.47 11.88 9.75
CA TRP A 91 14.05 13.22 9.60
C TRP A 91 13.46 14.19 10.61
N ASP A 92 14.21 15.26 10.93
CA ASP A 92 13.73 16.41 11.69
C ASP A 92 13.85 17.68 10.84
N ASN A 93 13.31 18.79 11.33
CA ASN A 93 13.41 20.07 10.64
C ASN A 93 14.86 20.59 10.60
N PRO A 94 15.27 21.29 9.52
CA PRO A 94 14.44 21.74 8.39
C PRO A 94 14.26 20.72 7.25
N ASP A 95 15.03 19.62 7.23
CA ASP A 95 15.00 18.65 6.14
C ASP A 95 13.65 17.93 6.03
N HIS A 96 13.02 17.62 7.15
CA HIS A 96 11.69 17.02 7.18
C HIS A 96 10.67 17.86 6.42
N ASP A 97 10.52 19.15 6.74
CA ASP A 97 9.53 20.02 6.09
C ASP A 97 9.81 20.20 4.59
N ARG A 98 11.09 20.34 4.21
CA ARG A 98 11.52 20.39 2.82
C ARG A 98 11.09 19.12 2.06
N LEU A 99 11.48 17.94 2.56
CA LEU A 99 11.14 16.66 1.94
C LEU A 99 9.63 16.42 1.93
N ARG A 100 8.92 16.75 3.00
CA ARG A 100 7.46 16.59 3.10
C ARG A 100 6.72 17.44 2.07
N THR A 101 7.21 18.65 1.80
CA THR A 101 6.65 19.55 0.78
C THR A 101 6.64 18.90 -0.60
N SER A 102 7.65 18.09 -0.94
CA SER A 102 7.74 17.37 -2.23
C SER A 102 6.60 16.39 -2.51
N VAL A 103 5.88 15.95 -1.47
CA VAL A 103 4.86 14.89 -1.57
C VAL A 103 3.48 15.28 -1.04
N ASN A 104 3.37 16.34 -0.22
CA ASN A 104 2.09 16.77 0.38
C ASN A 104 0.97 16.93 -0.65
N GLY A 105 1.25 17.54 -1.81
CA GLY A 105 0.27 17.77 -2.87
C GLY A 105 -0.30 16.48 -3.47
N PHE A 106 0.44 15.37 -3.40
CA PHE A 106 -0.04 14.06 -3.88
C PHE A 106 -1.15 13.48 -3.00
N PHE A 107 -1.01 13.64 -1.68
CA PHE A 107 -1.88 13.03 -0.67
C PHE A 107 -3.08 13.89 -0.26
N LEU A 108 -3.36 14.97 -1.01
CA LEU A 108 -4.55 15.79 -0.79
C LEU A 108 -5.83 14.99 -1.15
N PRO A 109 -6.91 15.09 -0.36
CA PRO A 109 -8.14 14.32 -0.58
C PRO A 109 -8.69 14.42 -2.01
N ARG A 110 -8.67 15.63 -2.60
CA ARG A 110 -9.16 15.86 -3.96
C ARG A 110 -8.38 15.06 -5.00
N ARG A 111 -7.07 14.92 -4.85
CA ARG A 111 -6.23 14.14 -5.76
C ARG A 111 -6.42 12.65 -5.54
N LEU A 112 -6.49 12.22 -4.29
CA LEU A 112 -6.71 10.83 -3.91
C LEU A 112 -8.08 10.29 -4.36
N ALA A 113 -9.12 11.13 -4.40
CA ALA A 113 -10.43 10.74 -4.93
C ALA A 113 -10.35 10.20 -6.37
N GLY A 114 -9.40 10.70 -7.18
CA GLY A 114 -9.10 10.19 -8.51
C GLY A 114 -8.52 8.78 -8.55
N PHE A 115 -8.13 8.20 -7.40
CA PHE A 115 -7.67 6.81 -7.27
C PHE A 115 -8.74 5.87 -6.70
N GLN A 116 -9.93 6.36 -6.31
CA GLN A 116 -10.95 5.51 -5.70
C GLN A 116 -11.46 4.40 -6.63
N PRO A 117 -11.78 4.63 -7.92
CA PRO A 117 -12.15 3.52 -8.81
C PRO A 117 -11.08 2.41 -8.97
N LEU A 118 -9.79 2.73 -8.74
CA LEU A 118 -8.68 1.78 -8.85
C LEU A 118 -8.74 0.87 -7.64
N MET A 119 -8.89 1.45 -6.44
CA MET A 119 -9.09 0.70 -5.20
C MET A 119 -10.32 -0.21 -5.31
N ARG A 120 -11.46 0.32 -5.80
CA ARG A 120 -12.67 -0.48 -6.02
C ARG A 120 -12.41 -1.65 -6.94
N SER A 121 -11.78 -1.42 -8.08
CA SER A 121 -11.62 -2.49 -9.06
C SER A 121 -10.56 -3.51 -8.63
N LEU A 122 -9.48 -3.11 -7.97
CA LEU A 122 -8.54 -4.03 -7.34
C LEU A 122 -9.22 -4.88 -6.25
N ALA A 123 -10.08 -4.27 -5.43
CA ALA A 123 -10.85 -4.99 -4.41
C ALA A 123 -11.79 -6.03 -5.04
N ASN A 124 -12.51 -5.66 -6.10
CA ASN A 124 -13.37 -6.58 -6.84
C ASN A 124 -12.57 -7.72 -7.47
N GLU A 125 -11.44 -7.44 -8.11
CA GLU A 125 -10.56 -8.45 -8.72
C GLU A 125 -9.99 -9.44 -7.70
N LEU A 126 -9.69 -8.98 -6.49
CA LEU A 126 -9.27 -9.86 -5.40
C LEU A 126 -10.44 -10.77 -4.98
N ILE A 127 -11.62 -10.20 -4.75
CA ILE A 127 -12.81 -10.96 -4.33
C ILE A 127 -13.23 -11.98 -5.39
N ASP A 128 -13.14 -11.65 -6.67
CA ASP A 128 -13.49 -12.55 -7.77
C ASP A 128 -12.73 -13.89 -7.72
N GLN A 129 -11.53 -13.91 -7.10
CA GLN A 129 -10.70 -15.12 -6.97
C GLN A 129 -11.18 -16.08 -5.88
N PHE A 130 -11.99 -15.61 -4.93
CA PHE A 130 -12.36 -16.40 -3.76
C PHE A 130 -13.85 -16.38 -3.41
N ILE A 131 -14.67 -15.52 -4.02
CA ILE A 131 -16.09 -15.31 -3.66
C ILE A 131 -16.92 -16.60 -3.59
N MET A 132 -16.60 -17.62 -4.40
CA MET A 132 -17.30 -18.90 -4.41
C MET A 132 -16.89 -19.86 -3.28
N LYS A 133 -15.79 -19.59 -2.57
CA LYS A 133 -15.28 -20.47 -1.50
C LYS A 133 -16.13 -20.41 -0.22
N GLY A 134 -16.80 -19.27 0.03
CA GLY A 134 -17.59 -19.05 1.25
C GLY A 134 -16.76 -18.78 2.51
N GLU A 135 -15.43 -18.89 2.45
CA GLU A 135 -14.50 -18.56 3.54
C GLU A 135 -13.12 -18.14 3.02
N MET A 136 -12.40 -17.34 3.82
CA MET A 136 -11.01 -16.96 3.56
C MET A 136 -10.24 -16.62 4.84
N GLU A 137 -8.91 -16.73 4.80
CA GLU A 137 -8.04 -16.02 5.73
C GLU A 137 -7.92 -14.56 5.27
N LEU A 138 -8.50 -13.64 6.04
CA LEU A 138 -8.72 -12.24 5.68
C LEU A 138 -7.41 -11.49 5.38
N LYS A 139 -6.39 -11.67 6.21
CA LYS A 139 -5.19 -10.82 6.18
C LYS A 139 -4.40 -11.02 4.89
N SER A 140 -4.02 -12.26 4.59
CA SER A 140 -3.21 -12.63 3.44
C SER A 140 -4.00 -12.63 2.13
N THR A 141 -5.30 -12.93 2.17
CA THR A 141 -6.13 -13.04 0.95
C THR A 141 -6.66 -11.69 0.46
N PHE A 142 -6.96 -10.76 1.36
CA PHE A 142 -7.60 -9.48 1.00
C PHE A 142 -6.92 -8.26 1.63
N ALA A 143 -6.73 -8.25 2.96
CA ALA A 143 -6.32 -7.04 3.67
C ALA A 143 -4.89 -6.58 3.39
N MET A 144 -3.98 -7.49 3.04
CA MET A 144 -2.61 -7.16 2.62
C MET A 144 -2.52 -6.87 1.13
N PRO A 145 -3.04 -7.72 0.22
CA PRO A 145 -2.89 -7.50 -1.21
C PRO A 145 -3.47 -6.19 -1.70
N LEU A 146 -4.60 -5.73 -1.16
CA LEU A 146 -5.29 -4.54 -1.67
C LEU A 146 -4.53 -3.23 -1.38
N PRO A 147 -4.14 -2.92 -0.12
CA PRO A 147 -3.31 -1.75 0.15
C PRO A 147 -1.97 -1.78 -0.59
N LEU A 148 -1.32 -2.95 -0.68
CA LEU A 148 -0.03 -3.07 -1.35
C LEU A 148 -0.15 -2.82 -2.86
N LYS A 149 -1.10 -3.45 -3.56
CA LYS A 149 -1.35 -3.18 -5.00
C LYS A 149 -1.71 -1.72 -5.25
N THR A 150 -2.49 -1.13 -4.36
CA THR A 150 -2.91 0.27 -4.47
C THR A 150 -1.70 1.20 -4.42
N ILE A 151 -0.86 1.10 -3.37
CA ILE A 151 0.27 2.01 -3.21
C ILE A 151 1.38 1.77 -4.24
N ILE A 152 1.62 0.52 -4.67
CA ILE A 152 2.54 0.20 -5.78
C ILE A 152 2.10 0.90 -7.07
N THR A 153 0.81 0.80 -7.41
CA THR A 153 0.27 1.42 -8.63
C THR A 153 0.31 2.95 -8.53
N MET A 154 -0.08 3.52 -7.39
CA MET A 154 -0.03 4.96 -7.14
C MET A 154 1.40 5.52 -7.17
N ALA A 155 2.39 4.72 -6.73
CA ALA A 155 3.79 5.09 -6.79
C ALA A 155 4.34 5.13 -8.23
N GLY A 156 3.67 4.48 -9.19
CA GLY A 156 4.12 4.36 -10.58
C GLY A 156 4.95 3.10 -10.85
N LEU A 157 4.91 2.15 -9.92
CA LEU A 157 5.58 0.85 -10.01
C LEU A 157 4.65 -0.22 -10.62
N ASP A 158 5.23 -1.34 -11.02
CA ASP A 158 4.49 -2.44 -11.66
C ASP A 158 3.78 -3.34 -10.63
N PRO A 159 2.43 -3.35 -10.60
CA PRO A 159 1.68 -4.21 -9.69
C PRO A 159 1.88 -5.72 -9.95
N ALA A 160 2.37 -6.13 -11.12
CA ALA A 160 2.72 -7.53 -11.37
C ALA A 160 3.90 -8.01 -10.50
N ARG A 161 4.68 -7.07 -9.95
CA ARG A 161 5.82 -7.36 -9.06
C ARG A 161 5.47 -7.31 -7.57
N MET A 162 4.17 -7.27 -7.22
CA MET A 162 3.69 -7.08 -5.85
C MET A 162 4.35 -8.03 -4.84
N GLU A 163 4.42 -9.33 -5.13
CA GLU A 163 4.97 -10.33 -4.20
C GLU A 163 6.46 -10.09 -3.90
N TRP A 164 7.24 -9.76 -4.93
CA TRP A 164 8.65 -9.43 -4.78
C TRP A 164 8.84 -8.11 -4.02
N ILE A 165 8.09 -7.07 -4.40
CA ILE A 165 8.14 -5.76 -3.70
C ILE A 165 7.77 -5.95 -2.22
N GLY A 166 6.67 -6.66 -1.92
CA GLY A 166 6.23 -6.90 -0.55
C GLY A 166 7.29 -7.62 0.30
N ARG A 167 7.90 -8.69 -0.23
CA ARG A 167 9.01 -9.37 0.46
C ARG A 167 10.22 -8.47 0.67
N SER A 168 10.61 -7.68 -0.32
CA SER A 168 11.72 -6.73 -0.18
C SER A 168 11.43 -5.65 0.86
N LEU A 169 10.18 -5.18 0.97
CA LEU A 169 9.77 -4.17 1.95
C LEU A 169 9.79 -4.71 3.39
N ALA A 170 9.43 -5.97 3.60
CA ALA A 170 9.46 -6.60 4.94
C ALA A 170 10.86 -6.58 5.58
N LEU A 171 11.92 -6.50 4.77
CA LEU A 171 13.32 -6.45 5.23
C LEU A 171 13.74 -5.09 5.80
N PHE A 172 12.93 -4.04 5.64
CA PHE A 172 13.21 -2.71 6.22
C PHE A 172 13.02 -2.69 7.74
N GLY A 173 12.28 -3.64 8.31
CA GLY A 173 12.22 -3.86 9.76
C GLY A 173 13.47 -4.53 10.34
N GLY A 174 14.42 -4.92 9.49
CA GLY A 174 15.67 -5.58 9.84
C GLY A 174 15.97 -6.79 8.94
N ILE A 175 17.25 -7.13 8.84
CA ILE A 175 17.71 -8.39 8.24
C ILE A 175 17.74 -9.40 9.38
N VAL A 176 16.83 -10.38 9.34
CA VAL A 176 16.60 -11.32 10.44
C VAL A 176 16.86 -12.74 9.96
N GLY A 177 17.33 -13.61 10.85
CA GLY A 177 17.39 -15.05 10.59
C GLY A 177 15.99 -15.58 10.22
N GLY A 178 15.91 -16.30 9.10
CA GLY A 178 14.67 -16.83 8.55
C GLY A 178 14.96 -17.87 7.46
N SER A 179 13.96 -18.20 6.64
CA SER A 179 14.12 -19.16 5.54
C SER A 179 15.02 -18.64 4.41
N MET A 180 15.25 -17.32 4.32
CA MET A 180 16.12 -16.69 3.33
C MET A 180 17.49 -16.36 3.94
N SER A 181 18.57 -16.62 3.19
CA SER A 181 19.92 -16.26 3.60
C SER A 181 20.08 -14.74 3.68
N VAL A 182 21.02 -14.27 4.51
CA VAL A 182 21.33 -12.84 4.65
C VAL A 182 21.71 -12.22 3.31
N GLU A 183 22.47 -12.96 2.49
CA GLU A 183 22.88 -12.52 1.16
C GLU A 183 21.68 -12.28 0.23
N GLN A 184 20.68 -13.16 0.26
CA GLN A 184 19.47 -12.99 -0.53
C GLN A 184 18.64 -11.80 -0.02
N GLN A 185 18.55 -11.60 1.29
CA GLN A 185 17.86 -10.45 1.86
C GLN A 185 18.51 -9.12 1.44
N VAL A 186 19.84 -9.03 1.55
CA VAL A 186 20.62 -7.88 1.08
C VAL A 186 20.37 -7.63 -0.41
N LYS A 187 20.40 -8.70 -1.23
CA LYS A 187 20.15 -8.62 -2.67
C LYS A 187 18.74 -8.08 -2.98
N ASP A 188 17.71 -8.58 -2.30
CA ASP A 188 16.32 -8.18 -2.53
C ASP A 188 16.06 -6.70 -2.18
N VAL A 189 16.73 -6.18 -1.15
CA VAL A 189 16.69 -4.74 -0.82
C VAL A 189 17.39 -3.92 -1.89
N LEU A 190 18.59 -4.32 -2.33
CA LEU A 190 19.34 -3.62 -3.37
C LEU A 190 18.60 -3.61 -4.70
N ASP A 191 18.07 -4.75 -5.14
CA ASP A 191 17.34 -4.88 -6.40
C ASP A 191 16.05 -4.04 -6.39
N LEU A 192 15.37 -3.93 -5.23
CA LEU A 192 14.22 -3.04 -5.09
C LEU A 192 14.62 -1.58 -5.32
N HIS A 193 15.71 -1.12 -4.69
CA HIS A 193 16.19 0.25 -4.86
C HIS A 193 16.66 0.53 -6.29
N ASP A 194 17.34 -0.41 -6.93
CA ASP A 194 17.76 -0.29 -8.32
C ASP A 194 16.55 -0.18 -9.27
N TYR A 195 15.53 -1.01 -9.04
CA TYR A 195 14.29 -0.96 -9.80
C TYR A 195 13.57 0.38 -9.63
N VAL A 196 13.41 0.86 -8.40
CA VAL A 196 12.79 2.17 -8.13
C VAL A 196 13.62 3.30 -8.76
N ALA A 197 14.95 3.26 -8.64
CA ALA A 197 15.83 4.25 -9.24
C ALA A 197 15.72 4.24 -10.78
N GLN A 198 15.54 3.07 -11.39
CA GLN A 198 15.25 2.96 -12.83
C GLN A 198 13.93 3.65 -13.17
N VAL A 199 12.84 3.37 -12.44
CA VAL A 199 11.54 4.01 -12.69
C VAL A 199 11.62 5.53 -12.49
N ILE A 200 12.33 6.00 -11.46
CA ILE A 200 12.60 7.44 -11.25
C ILE A 200 13.28 8.06 -12.47
N ARG A 201 14.31 7.40 -13.04
CA ARG A 201 14.99 7.86 -14.25
C ARG A 201 14.07 7.85 -15.47
N GLU A 202 13.26 6.81 -15.65
CA GLU A 202 12.29 6.74 -16.75
C GLU A 202 11.26 7.86 -16.68
N ARG A 203 10.70 8.11 -15.48
CA ARG A 203 9.72 9.18 -15.27
C ARG A 203 10.29 10.55 -15.54
N LYS A 204 11.62 10.75 -15.48
CA LYS A 204 12.29 12.01 -15.80
C LYS A 204 11.85 12.59 -17.15
N THR A 205 11.62 11.74 -18.15
CA THR A 205 11.17 12.17 -19.48
C THR A 205 9.78 11.65 -19.86
N ASP A 206 9.29 10.60 -19.20
CA ASP A 206 7.95 10.02 -19.42
C ASP A 206 7.06 10.25 -18.18
N ARG A 207 6.57 11.49 -17.99
CA ARG A 207 5.70 11.86 -16.86
C ARG A 207 4.35 11.14 -16.95
N ARG A 208 3.87 10.62 -15.82
CA ARG A 208 2.57 9.93 -15.69
C ARG A 208 1.80 10.44 -14.47
N ASN A 209 0.58 9.95 -14.27
CA ASN A 209 -0.21 10.31 -13.08
C ASN A 209 0.17 9.43 -11.87
N ASP A 210 1.42 9.53 -11.42
CA ASP A 210 1.97 8.76 -10.29
C ASP A 210 2.83 9.62 -9.34
N LEU A 211 3.15 9.08 -8.16
CA LEU A 211 3.91 9.78 -7.12
C LEU A 211 5.32 10.17 -7.59
N ILE A 212 6.00 9.27 -8.30
CA ILE A 212 7.36 9.54 -8.82
C ILE A 212 7.34 10.71 -9.79
N SER A 213 6.36 10.77 -10.69
CA SER A 213 6.18 11.90 -11.62
C SER A 213 5.82 13.17 -10.86
N HIS A 214 4.97 13.08 -9.83
CA HIS A 214 4.63 14.25 -9.01
C HIS A 214 5.85 14.87 -8.33
N ILE A 215 6.73 14.07 -7.71
CA ILE A 215 7.94 14.57 -7.06
C ILE A 215 8.82 15.28 -8.09
N TRP A 216 8.95 14.72 -9.28
CA TRP A 216 9.63 15.38 -10.36
C TRP A 216 8.99 16.72 -10.77
N ASP A 217 7.67 16.79 -10.88
CA ASP A 217 6.98 18.05 -11.18
C ASP A 217 7.26 19.12 -10.09
N GLN A 218 7.34 18.72 -8.82
CA GLN A 218 7.72 19.63 -7.72
C GLN A 218 9.16 20.13 -7.85
N ARG A 219 10.08 19.27 -8.27
CA ARG A 219 11.49 19.63 -8.51
C ARG A 219 11.63 20.59 -9.68
N ASP A 220 10.98 20.29 -10.81
CA ASP A 220 11.03 21.12 -12.03
C ASP A 220 10.39 22.50 -11.80
N ALA A 221 9.37 22.58 -10.94
CA ALA A 221 8.75 23.83 -10.51
C ALA A 221 9.55 24.59 -9.43
N ASN A 222 10.73 24.10 -9.03
CA ASN A 222 11.57 24.66 -7.96
C ASN A 222 10.80 24.85 -6.63
N VAL A 223 9.80 24.00 -6.35
CA VAL A 223 9.08 24.02 -5.08
C VAL A 223 9.96 23.48 -3.95
N VAL A 224 10.85 22.54 -4.28
CA VAL A 224 11.72 21.85 -3.34
C VAL A 224 13.04 21.48 -4.01
N GLU A 225 14.15 21.80 -3.35
CA GLU A 225 15.45 21.22 -3.71
C GLU A 225 15.52 19.79 -3.18
N MET A 226 15.73 18.84 -4.08
CA MET A 226 15.75 17.42 -3.75
C MET A 226 16.74 16.69 -4.65
N THR A 227 17.61 15.90 -4.06
CA THR A 227 18.55 15.01 -4.74
C THR A 227 17.83 13.76 -5.27
N ASP A 228 18.47 13.06 -6.21
CA ASP A 228 17.92 11.79 -6.70
C ASP A 228 17.90 10.70 -5.61
N LEU A 229 18.85 10.75 -4.66
CA LEU A 229 18.90 9.82 -3.53
C LEU A 229 17.77 10.09 -2.52
N GLU A 230 17.44 11.35 -2.26
CA GLU A 230 16.27 11.72 -1.44
C GLU A 230 14.96 11.32 -2.14
N HIS A 231 14.84 11.49 -3.45
CA HIS A 231 13.68 11.02 -4.21
C HIS A 231 13.53 9.50 -4.07
N LEU A 232 14.63 8.76 -4.25
CA LEU A 232 14.64 7.31 -4.03
C LEU A 232 14.22 6.95 -2.60
N ALA A 233 14.65 7.70 -1.58
CA ALA A 233 14.33 7.44 -0.18
C ALA A 233 12.83 7.49 0.11
N MET A 234 12.09 8.35 -0.60
CA MET A 234 10.66 8.53 -0.38
C MET A 234 9.86 7.30 -0.79
N ILE A 235 10.23 6.61 -1.87
CA ILE A 235 9.34 5.62 -2.48
C ILE A 235 9.25 4.32 -1.64
N PRO A 236 10.32 3.56 -1.35
CA PRO A 236 10.19 2.30 -0.61
C PRO A 236 9.55 2.46 0.77
N GLY A 237 9.94 3.47 1.54
CA GLY A 237 9.34 3.63 2.87
C GLY A 237 7.89 4.13 2.83
N LEU A 238 7.44 4.85 1.80
CA LEU A 238 6.02 5.18 1.63
C LEU A 238 5.21 3.94 1.22
N LEU A 239 5.78 3.05 0.41
CA LEU A 239 5.16 1.74 0.14
C LEU A 239 5.00 0.94 1.44
N LEU A 240 6.06 0.83 2.24
CA LEU A 240 6.03 0.14 3.54
C LEU A 240 4.96 0.74 4.47
N ALA A 241 5.07 2.05 4.75
CA ALA A 241 4.16 2.75 5.66
C ALA A 241 2.70 2.72 5.21
N GLY A 242 2.46 2.72 3.89
CA GLY A 242 1.12 2.79 3.31
C GLY A 242 0.33 1.48 3.31
N HIS A 243 1.00 0.31 3.34
CA HIS A 243 0.30 -0.97 3.19
C HIS A 243 0.11 -1.74 4.50
N GLU A 244 1.15 -1.92 5.33
CA GLU A 244 1.06 -2.79 6.52
C GLU A 244 0.12 -2.23 7.60
N THR A 245 0.14 -0.91 7.80
CA THR A 245 -0.70 -0.25 8.80
C THR A 245 -2.17 -0.35 8.43
N THR A 246 -2.52 -0.09 7.16
CA THR A 246 -3.89 -0.23 6.64
C THR A 246 -4.37 -1.69 6.71
N THR A 247 -3.52 -2.64 6.32
CA THR A 247 -3.77 -4.09 6.45
C THR A 247 -4.19 -4.44 7.88
N SER A 248 -3.44 -3.92 8.85
CA SER A 248 -3.64 -4.22 10.27
C SER A 248 -4.93 -3.58 10.81
N VAL A 249 -5.22 -2.33 10.44
CA VAL A 249 -6.48 -1.67 10.82
C VAL A 249 -7.68 -2.41 10.24
N LEU A 250 -7.63 -2.82 8.97
CA LEU A 250 -8.73 -3.58 8.37
C LEU A 250 -8.93 -4.92 9.08
N SER A 251 -7.86 -5.69 9.28
CA SER A 251 -7.93 -7.05 9.83
C SER A 251 -8.40 -7.06 11.28
N MET A 252 -7.85 -6.17 12.12
CA MET A 252 -8.28 -6.01 13.51
C MET A 252 -9.67 -5.40 13.60
N GLY A 253 -9.92 -4.32 12.86
CA GLY A 253 -11.17 -3.58 12.92
C GLY A 253 -12.38 -4.39 12.47
N LEU A 254 -12.25 -5.14 11.37
CA LEU A 254 -13.30 -6.04 10.92
C LEU A 254 -13.57 -7.15 11.95
N SER A 255 -12.53 -7.73 12.55
CA SER A 255 -12.68 -8.72 13.62
C SER A 255 -13.46 -8.16 14.81
N HIS A 256 -13.15 -6.93 15.25
CA HIS A 256 -13.88 -6.26 16.32
C HIS A 256 -15.35 -6.03 15.97
N LEU A 257 -15.64 -5.54 14.76
CA LEU A 257 -17.01 -5.26 14.33
C LEU A 257 -17.84 -6.55 14.22
N LEU A 258 -17.28 -7.61 13.67
CA LEU A 258 -17.97 -8.90 13.54
C LEU A 258 -18.25 -9.53 14.91
N HIS A 259 -17.28 -9.51 15.82
CA HIS A 259 -17.47 -10.03 17.18
C HIS A 259 -18.56 -9.29 17.95
N ASN A 260 -18.63 -7.96 17.80
CA ASN A 260 -19.60 -7.13 18.51
C ASN A 260 -20.95 -6.99 17.77
N GLY A 261 -21.14 -7.66 16.62
CA GLY A 261 -22.38 -7.55 15.83
C GLY A 261 -22.61 -6.16 15.21
N LEU A 262 -21.55 -5.37 15.03
CA LEU A 262 -21.59 -3.98 14.56
C LEU A 262 -21.38 -3.83 13.05
N TRP A 263 -21.09 -4.91 12.33
CA TRP A 263 -20.72 -4.86 10.91
C TRP A 263 -21.81 -4.26 10.00
N HIS A 264 -23.07 -4.61 10.21
CA HIS A 264 -24.18 -4.03 9.46
C HIS A 264 -24.35 -2.54 9.76
N ALA A 265 -24.36 -2.17 11.05
CA ALA A 265 -24.47 -0.77 11.49
C ALA A 265 -23.32 0.11 10.95
N ALA A 266 -22.11 -0.46 10.85
CA ALA A 266 -20.97 0.23 10.27
C ALA A 266 -21.16 0.59 8.79
N ASN A 267 -21.97 -0.16 8.06
CA ASN A 267 -22.14 -0.05 6.61
C ASN A 267 -23.52 0.47 6.14
N GLU A 268 -24.37 0.95 7.05
CA GLU A 268 -25.68 1.54 6.73
C GLU A 268 -25.60 2.69 5.72
N SER A 269 -24.52 3.47 5.74
CA SER A 269 -24.28 4.61 4.86
C SER A 269 -22.79 4.94 4.71
N ASP A 270 -22.44 5.85 3.80
CA ASP A 270 -21.08 6.37 3.72
C ASP A 270 -20.66 7.09 5.01
N LYS A 271 -21.59 7.80 5.65
CA LYS A 271 -21.34 8.45 6.95
C LYS A 271 -21.06 7.43 8.05
N SER A 272 -21.82 6.35 8.16
CA SER A 272 -21.56 5.33 9.19
C SER A 272 -20.21 4.66 9.00
N ARG A 273 -19.77 4.45 7.75
CA ARG A 273 -18.42 3.94 7.44
C ARG A 273 -17.35 4.90 7.95
N ILE A 274 -17.47 6.19 7.63
CA ILE A 274 -16.53 7.23 8.07
C ILE A 274 -16.45 7.27 9.61
N ASP A 275 -17.59 7.36 10.28
CA ASP A 275 -17.62 7.45 11.75
C ASP A 275 -17.03 6.18 12.40
N THR A 276 -17.34 5.00 11.85
CA THR A 276 -16.78 3.72 12.32
C THR A 276 -15.27 3.65 12.13
N ILE A 277 -14.74 4.10 10.99
CA ILE A 277 -13.30 4.06 10.71
C ILE A 277 -12.54 4.94 11.70
N GLU A 278 -13.02 6.16 12.00
CA GLU A 278 -12.39 7.01 13.02
C GLU A 278 -12.44 6.35 14.40
N GLU A 279 -13.56 5.70 14.75
CA GLU A 279 -13.65 4.97 16.01
C GLU A 279 -12.72 3.76 16.07
N LEU A 280 -12.55 3.00 14.98
CA LEU A 280 -11.59 1.91 14.92
C LEU A 280 -10.15 2.40 15.11
N LEU A 281 -9.79 3.50 14.46
CA LEU A 281 -8.47 4.14 14.58
C LEU A 281 -8.22 4.76 15.95
N ARG A 282 -9.27 5.08 16.72
CA ARG A 282 -9.16 5.45 18.14
C ARG A 282 -9.07 4.21 19.02
N TYR A 283 -9.96 3.24 18.79
CA TYR A 283 -10.11 2.04 19.60
C TYR A 283 -8.83 1.23 19.54
N GLU A 284 -8.35 0.83 18.37
CA GLU A 284 -7.12 0.07 18.21
C GLU A 284 -6.47 0.39 16.87
N SER A 285 -5.56 1.37 16.87
CA SER A 285 -4.76 1.68 15.69
C SER A 285 -3.64 0.66 15.50
N ALA A 286 -3.17 0.54 14.26
CA ALA A 286 -2.01 -0.30 13.91
C ALA A 286 -0.69 0.21 14.51
N ILE A 287 -0.60 1.50 14.87
CA ILE A 287 0.58 2.11 15.49
C ILE A 287 0.31 2.31 16.97
N THR A 288 0.99 1.52 17.81
CA THR A 288 0.79 1.58 19.27
C THR A 288 1.42 2.83 19.88
N GLY A 289 2.48 3.32 19.25
CA GLY A 289 3.25 4.49 19.65
C GLY A 289 4.54 4.60 18.85
N MET A 290 5.26 5.70 19.05
CA MET A 290 6.53 5.96 18.38
C MET A 290 7.55 6.52 19.36
N PHE A 291 8.83 6.26 19.08
CA PHE A 291 9.92 6.83 19.86
C PHE A 291 10.17 8.30 19.51
N ARG A 292 10.68 9.04 20.48
CA ARG A 292 11.34 10.34 20.30
C ARG A 292 12.61 10.38 21.15
N LEU A 293 13.56 11.18 20.69
CA LEU A 293 14.82 11.46 21.38
C LEU A 293 14.74 12.82 22.04
N VAL A 294 15.00 12.88 23.34
CA VAL A 294 15.07 14.14 24.07
C VAL A 294 16.34 14.88 23.66
N THR A 295 16.21 16.11 23.19
CA THR A 295 17.34 16.92 22.67
C THR A 295 17.86 17.93 23.68
N LYS A 296 17.02 18.32 24.64
CA LYS A 296 17.29 19.31 25.69
C LYS A 296 16.62 18.85 26.97
N LYS A 297 17.18 19.25 28.11
CA LYS A 297 16.57 19.00 29.43
C LYS A 297 15.14 19.55 29.46
N VAL A 298 14.17 18.71 29.80
CA VAL A 298 12.75 19.06 29.81
C VAL A 298 12.01 18.26 30.88
N THR A 299 11.08 18.89 31.58
CA THR A 299 10.15 18.19 32.46
C THR A 299 8.91 17.78 31.66
N LEU A 300 8.62 16.49 31.61
CA LEU A 300 7.42 15.92 30.98
C LEU A 300 6.62 15.16 32.03
N GLY A 301 5.37 15.56 32.27
CA GLY A 301 4.53 14.95 33.31
C GLY A 301 5.25 14.93 34.67
N SER A 302 5.51 13.73 35.18
CA SER A 302 6.17 13.51 36.48
C SER A 302 7.70 13.36 36.41
N ARG A 303 8.33 13.58 35.24
CA ARG A 303 9.72 13.17 35.00
C ARG A 303 10.54 14.32 34.42
N ASP A 304 11.71 14.55 35.00
CA ASP A 304 12.77 15.33 34.37
C ASP A 304 13.56 14.41 33.43
N LEU A 305 13.58 14.78 32.14
CA LEU A 305 14.27 14.05 31.09
C LEU A 305 15.55 14.81 30.71
N GLU A 306 16.61 14.06 30.46
CA GLU A 306 17.90 14.58 30.03
C GLU A 306 18.13 14.38 28.52
N PRO A 307 18.96 15.19 27.86
CA PRO A 307 19.34 14.96 26.47
C PRO A 307 19.87 13.54 26.24
N GLY A 308 19.37 12.87 25.21
CA GLY A 308 19.71 11.47 24.91
C GLY A 308 18.70 10.45 25.44
N ASP A 309 17.81 10.85 26.35
CA ASP A 309 16.72 9.98 26.80
C ASP A 309 15.79 9.64 25.63
N LYS A 310 15.44 8.35 25.52
CA LYS A 310 14.43 7.87 24.58
C LYS A 310 13.08 7.82 25.26
N VAL A 311 12.06 8.42 24.65
CA VAL A 311 10.67 8.34 25.11
C VAL A 311 9.83 7.58 24.09
N PHE A 312 9.02 6.63 24.54
CA PHE A 312 8.01 5.96 23.73
C PHE A 312 6.64 6.60 23.99
N LEU A 313 6.10 7.27 22.99
CA LEU A 313 4.82 7.95 23.07
C LEU A 313 3.69 6.98 22.73
N ALA A 314 3.03 6.41 23.73
CA ALA A 314 2.04 5.34 23.56
C ALA A 314 0.68 5.87 23.04
N TYR A 315 0.57 6.11 21.74
CA TYR A 315 -0.64 6.62 21.07
C TYR A 315 -1.91 5.80 21.37
N ASN A 316 -1.78 4.47 21.46
CA ASN A 316 -2.90 3.60 21.80
C ASN A 316 -3.34 3.74 23.27
N SER A 317 -2.44 4.16 24.17
CA SER A 317 -2.82 4.54 25.54
C SER A 317 -3.60 5.85 25.53
N ALA A 318 -3.09 6.88 24.86
CA ALA A 318 -3.75 8.18 24.74
C ALA A 318 -5.15 8.06 24.12
N SER A 319 -5.29 7.24 23.08
CA SER A 319 -6.58 7.04 22.39
C SER A 319 -7.61 6.27 23.23
N ARG A 320 -7.18 5.69 24.37
CA ARG A 320 -8.04 5.10 25.39
C ARG A 320 -7.94 5.81 26.75
N ASP A 321 -7.51 7.07 26.77
CA ASP A 321 -7.45 7.86 28.00
C ASP A 321 -8.85 8.28 28.47
N GLY A 322 -9.20 7.90 29.70
CA GLY A 322 -10.53 8.14 30.27
C GLY A 322 -10.78 9.58 30.69
N SER A 323 -9.71 10.39 30.82
CA SER A 323 -9.85 11.85 31.02
C SER A 323 -10.21 12.59 29.72
N VAL A 324 -10.08 11.93 28.56
CA VAL A 324 -10.28 12.54 27.24
C VAL A 324 -11.47 11.92 26.51
N PHE A 325 -11.58 10.59 26.53
CA PHE A 325 -12.63 9.85 25.84
C PHE A 325 -13.51 9.13 26.87
N GLU A 326 -14.81 9.43 26.85
CA GLU A 326 -15.79 8.71 27.67
C GLU A 326 -15.90 7.24 27.23
N CYS A 327 -16.06 6.32 28.19
CA CYS A 327 -16.13 4.87 27.91
C CYS A 327 -15.06 4.40 26.91
N PRO A 328 -13.76 4.67 27.16
CA PRO A 328 -12.70 4.56 26.15
C PRO A 328 -12.43 3.11 25.72
N ALA A 329 -12.82 2.15 26.57
CA ALA A 329 -12.70 0.71 26.33
C ALA A 329 -13.87 0.13 25.51
N GLN A 330 -14.89 0.91 25.19
CA GLN A 330 -16.01 0.48 24.35
C GLN A 330 -15.78 0.93 22.90
N LEU A 331 -16.12 0.05 21.96
CA LEU A 331 -16.17 0.36 20.53
C LEU A 331 -17.52 1.00 20.21
N GLN A 332 -17.52 2.29 19.88
CA GLN A 332 -18.74 3.07 19.64
C GLN A 332 -18.74 3.70 18.24
N PRO A 333 -19.31 3.05 17.22
CA PRO A 333 -19.27 3.55 15.84
C PRO A 333 -19.80 4.98 15.63
N LYS A 334 -20.70 5.46 16.49
CA LYS A 334 -21.30 6.80 16.44
C LYS A 334 -20.65 7.77 17.44
N ARG A 335 -19.43 7.50 17.91
CA ARG A 335 -18.72 8.37 18.86
C ARG A 335 -18.54 9.77 18.28
N THR A 336 -18.92 10.78 19.06
CA THR A 336 -18.59 12.18 18.75
C THR A 336 -17.23 12.51 19.35
N PHE A 337 -16.29 12.92 18.50
CA PHE A 337 -14.94 13.29 18.93
C PHE A 337 -14.88 14.77 19.30
N THR A 338 -14.59 15.07 20.56
CA THR A 338 -14.28 16.43 21.04
C THR A 338 -12.77 16.71 21.03
N ARG A 339 -11.96 15.65 21.01
CA ARG A 339 -10.51 15.65 20.89
C ARG A 339 -10.09 14.65 19.82
N GLN A 340 -8.98 14.94 19.14
CA GLN A 340 -8.44 14.10 18.08
C GLN A 340 -7.84 12.81 18.66
N HIS A 341 -8.14 11.64 18.12
CA HIS A 341 -7.41 10.41 18.46
C HIS A 341 -6.00 10.42 17.84
N LEU A 342 -5.05 9.70 18.43
CA LEU A 342 -3.64 9.72 17.99
C LEU A 342 -3.27 8.58 17.03
N GLY A 343 -4.27 7.92 16.42
CA GLY A 343 -4.05 6.81 15.49
C GLY A 343 -3.22 7.17 14.25
N PHE A 344 -3.17 8.45 13.89
CA PHE A 344 -2.34 9.00 12.82
C PHE A 344 -1.19 9.88 13.33
N GLY A 345 -0.91 9.88 14.63
CA GLY A 345 0.02 10.79 15.26
C GLY A 345 -0.45 12.26 15.21
N ARG A 346 0.48 13.18 15.49
CA ARG A 346 0.26 14.63 15.55
C ARG A 346 1.57 15.37 15.25
N GLY A 347 1.46 16.68 15.00
CA GLY A 347 2.61 17.57 14.78
C GLY A 347 3.16 17.46 13.36
N ILE A 348 4.43 17.83 13.18
CA ILE A 348 5.10 17.80 11.87
C ILE A 348 5.09 16.39 11.25
N HIS A 349 5.10 15.34 12.09
CA HIS A 349 5.05 13.95 11.69
C HIS A 349 3.64 13.34 11.65
N ALA A 350 2.57 14.16 11.70
CA ALA A 350 1.22 13.66 11.46
C ALA A 350 1.17 12.89 10.13
N CYS A 351 0.51 11.73 10.13
CA CYS A 351 0.58 10.77 9.04
C CYS A 351 0.20 11.42 7.69
N LEU A 352 1.16 11.46 6.76
CA LEU A 352 0.95 11.96 5.41
C LEU A 352 -0.14 11.19 4.67
N GLY A 353 -0.18 9.86 4.86
CA GLY A 353 -1.12 8.96 4.21
C GLY A 353 -2.50 8.88 4.87
N ALA A 354 -2.79 9.65 5.92
CA ALA A 354 -4.07 9.55 6.63
C ALA A 354 -5.31 9.72 5.73
N PRO A 355 -5.34 10.65 4.74
CA PRO A 355 -6.45 10.72 3.79
C PRO A 355 -6.57 9.48 2.89
N LEU A 356 -5.45 8.89 2.48
CA LEU A 356 -5.42 7.67 1.66
C LEU A 356 -5.92 6.46 2.46
N ALA A 357 -5.43 6.26 3.68
CA ALA A 357 -5.85 5.17 4.55
C ALA A 357 -7.37 5.21 4.80
N ARG A 358 -7.93 6.40 5.07
CA ARG A 358 -9.38 6.58 5.22
C ARG A 358 -10.16 6.21 3.96
N LEU A 359 -9.73 6.71 2.79
CA LEU A 359 -10.38 6.41 1.52
C LEU A 359 -10.34 4.91 1.21
N LEU A 360 -9.19 4.27 1.46
CA LEU A 360 -8.98 2.86 1.22
C LEU A 360 -9.82 1.99 2.16
N LEU A 361 -9.77 2.22 3.47
CA LEU A 361 -10.60 1.51 4.46
C LEU A 361 -12.10 1.68 4.17
N ARG A 362 -12.53 2.88 3.77
CA ARG A 362 -13.93 3.13 3.39
C ARG A 362 -14.33 2.31 2.17
N THR A 363 -13.46 2.24 1.17
CA THR A 363 -13.66 1.45 -0.05
C THR A 363 -13.67 -0.05 0.25
N GLU A 364 -12.75 -0.51 1.10
CA GLU A 364 -12.69 -1.89 1.58
C GLU A 364 -13.98 -2.30 2.28
N PHE A 365 -14.46 -1.47 3.22
CA PHE A 365 -15.68 -1.74 3.97
C PHE A 365 -16.89 -1.84 3.06
N GLU A 366 -17.03 -0.87 2.17
CA GLU A 366 -18.11 -0.83 1.18
C GLU A 366 -18.11 -2.08 0.30
N ILE A 367 -16.98 -2.43 -0.31
CA ILE A 367 -16.88 -3.56 -1.23
C ILE A 367 -17.05 -4.91 -0.50
N LEU A 368 -16.47 -5.09 0.68
CA LEU A 368 -16.68 -6.30 1.48
C LEU A 368 -18.14 -6.46 1.86
N TYR A 369 -18.81 -5.38 2.24
CA TYR A 369 -20.23 -5.38 2.60
C TYR A 369 -21.14 -5.70 1.40
N GLU A 370 -20.83 -5.11 0.23
CA GLU A 370 -21.58 -5.35 -1.01
C GLU A 370 -21.41 -6.76 -1.56
N ARG A 371 -20.19 -7.31 -1.50
CA ARG A 371 -19.82 -8.54 -2.22
C ARG A 371 -19.87 -9.80 -1.36
N LEU A 372 -19.71 -9.69 -0.03
CA LEU A 372 -19.65 -10.83 0.89
C LEU A 372 -20.82 -10.78 1.89
N PRO A 373 -22.03 -11.17 1.47
CA PRO A 373 -23.22 -11.12 2.33
C PRO A 373 -23.08 -12.06 3.53
N ASN A 374 -23.62 -11.64 4.68
CA ASN A 374 -23.57 -12.42 5.93
C ASN A 374 -22.13 -12.78 6.38
N LEU A 375 -21.20 -11.86 6.14
CA LEU A 375 -19.81 -11.96 6.60
C LEU A 375 -19.77 -12.15 8.13
N ARG A 376 -19.01 -13.15 8.58
CA ARG A 376 -18.93 -13.58 9.98
C ARG A 376 -17.55 -14.15 10.32
N LEU A 377 -17.18 -14.10 11.59
CA LEU A 377 -15.96 -14.73 12.08
C LEU A 377 -16.10 -16.26 12.13
N VAL A 378 -15.11 -16.97 11.60
CA VAL A 378 -14.93 -18.41 11.81
C VAL A 378 -13.93 -18.65 12.93
N THR A 379 -12.82 -17.90 12.93
CA THR A 379 -11.87 -17.89 14.05
C THR A 379 -12.56 -17.32 15.29
N PRO A 380 -12.62 -18.07 16.41
CA PRO A 380 -13.14 -17.53 17.67
C PRO A 380 -12.34 -16.31 18.09
N TYR A 381 -13.02 -15.23 18.47
CA TYR A 381 -12.40 -13.93 18.71
C TYR A 381 -11.29 -14.00 19.79
N GLU A 382 -11.50 -14.78 20.83
CA GLU A 382 -10.55 -15.00 21.93
C GLU A 382 -9.31 -15.81 21.50
N LYS A 383 -9.39 -16.49 20.35
CA LYS A 383 -8.29 -17.26 19.75
C LYS A 383 -7.54 -16.48 18.68
N ILE A 384 -7.89 -15.21 18.42
CA ILE A 384 -7.08 -14.38 17.52
C ILE A 384 -5.70 -14.18 18.13
N HIS A 385 -4.68 -14.49 17.33
CA HIS A 385 -3.28 -14.35 17.70
C HIS A 385 -2.77 -12.99 17.25
N TYR A 386 -2.26 -12.22 18.20
CA TYR A 386 -1.62 -10.94 17.94
C TYR A 386 -0.12 -11.14 17.84
N GLU A 387 0.49 -10.49 16.86
CA GLU A 387 1.94 -10.41 16.74
C GLU A 387 2.55 -9.74 17.99
N LYS A 388 3.86 -9.91 18.17
CA LYS A 388 4.59 -9.27 19.27
C LYS A 388 4.36 -7.75 19.20
N VAL A 389 4.05 -7.15 20.35
CA VAL A 389 3.79 -5.71 20.41
C VAL A 389 5.10 -4.93 20.31
N GLY A 390 5.16 -4.02 19.35
CA GLY A 390 6.21 -3.01 19.20
C GLY A 390 5.59 -1.66 18.85
N PRO A 391 6.29 -0.78 18.12
CA PRO A 391 5.71 0.46 17.57
C PRO A 391 4.48 0.22 16.70
N SER A 392 4.39 -0.97 16.09
CA SER A 392 3.22 -1.47 15.37
C SER A 392 2.54 -2.64 16.10
N ARG A 393 1.31 -2.93 15.69
CA ARG A 393 0.49 -4.05 16.16
C ARG A 393 -0.39 -4.57 15.02
N SER A 394 -0.42 -5.90 14.89
CA SER A 394 -1.25 -6.61 13.94
C SER A 394 -1.71 -7.95 14.53
N ILE A 395 -2.60 -8.62 13.81
CA ILE A 395 -2.97 -10.03 14.07
C ILE A 395 -2.28 -10.93 13.05
N GLU A 396 -1.94 -12.15 13.42
CA GLU A 396 -1.27 -13.09 12.52
C GLU A 396 -2.16 -13.49 11.33
N GLY A 397 -3.46 -13.65 11.60
CA GLY A 397 -4.48 -13.94 10.62
C GLY A 397 -5.83 -14.18 11.28
N VAL A 398 -6.90 -14.13 10.49
CA VAL A 398 -8.26 -14.42 10.95
C VAL A 398 -9.09 -14.98 9.81
N VAL A 399 -9.80 -16.09 10.08
CA VAL A 399 -10.69 -16.71 9.10
C VAL A 399 -12.09 -16.11 9.24
N VAL A 400 -12.62 -15.66 8.11
CA VAL A 400 -13.99 -15.14 7.97
C VAL A 400 -14.74 -15.98 6.93
N ALA A 401 -16.05 -16.10 7.12
CA ALA A 401 -16.95 -16.78 6.20
C ALA A 401 -18.09 -15.86 5.78
N TRP A 402 -18.69 -16.14 4.63
CA TRP A 402 -19.88 -15.48 4.10
C TRP A 402 -20.74 -16.53 3.42
N ASP A 403 -21.93 -16.14 2.98
CA ASP A 403 -22.77 -17.05 2.21
C ASP A 403 -22.38 -16.94 0.73
N PRO A 404 -21.76 -17.99 0.13
CA PRO A 404 -21.34 -17.91 -1.25
C PRO A 404 -22.55 -17.75 -2.17
N PRO A 405 -22.47 -16.92 -3.22
CA PRO A 405 -23.57 -16.75 -4.15
C PRO A 405 -23.84 -18.07 -4.91
N LEU A 406 -25.11 -18.32 -5.24
CA LEU A 406 -25.53 -19.55 -5.95
C LEU A 406 -24.89 -19.68 -7.35
N THR A 407 -24.52 -18.55 -7.95
CA THR A 407 -23.81 -18.44 -9.22
C THR A 407 -22.80 -17.32 -9.10
N SER A 408 -21.65 -17.42 -9.76
CA SER A 408 -20.70 -16.30 -9.84
C SER A 408 -21.45 -15.06 -10.35
N PRO A 409 -21.61 -14.00 -9.55
CA PRO A 409 -22.35 -12.83 -9.98
C PRO A 409 -21.67 -12.24 -11.22
N PRO A 410 -22.42 -11.79 -12.23
CA PRO A 410 -21.82 -11.09 -13.36
C PRO A 410 -21.02 -9.91 -12.82
N ARG A 411 -19.76 -9.80 -13.25
CA ARG A 411 -18.85 -8.72 -12.84
C ARG A 411 -19.62 -7.41 -13.03
N PRO A 412 -19.80 -6.58 -11.99
CA PRO A 412 -20.35 -5.25 -12.18
C PRO A 412 -19.55 -4.57 -13.28
N LEU A 413 -20.22 -4.15 -14.36
CA LEU A 413 -19.55 -3.40 -15.43
C LEU A 413 -18.85 -2.24 -14.74
N PRO A 414 -17.52 -2.17 -14.83
CA PRO A 414 -16.80 -1.20 -14.04
C PRO A 414 -17.22 0.21 -14.47
N GLN A 415 -17.71 1.01 -13.52
CA GLN A 415 -17.65 2.46 -13.68
C GLN A 415 -16.18 2.85 -13.49
N GLY A 416 -15.38 2.74 -14.55
CA GLY A 416 -13.92 2.89 -14.48
C GLY A 416 -13.24 1.61 -14.00
N SER A 417 -12.81 0.73 -14.89
CA SER A 417 -12.07 -0.48 -14.51
C SER A 417 -10.73 -0.10 -13.85
N SER A 418 -10.19 -0.97 -12.99
CA SER A 418 -8.80 -0.94 -12.48
C SER A 418 -7.86 -0.72 -13.64
N THR A 419 -8.17 -1.35 -14.76
CA THR A 419 -7.53 -1.19 -16.05
C THR A 419 -7.72 0.19 -16.67
N GLU A 420 -8.87 0.86 -16.52
CA GLU A 420 -9.15 2.24 -17.00
C GLU A 420 -8.54 3.32 -16.09
N MET A 421 -8.36 3.08 -14.79
CA MET A 421 -7.69 4.06 -13.91
C MET A 421 -6.20 3.83 -13.75
N ALA A 422 -5.74 2.57 -13.74
CA ALA A 422 -4.38 2.28 -14.16
C ALA A 422 -4.17 2.80 -15.59
N SER A 423 -5.21 2.90 -16.44
CA SER A 423 -5.09 3.57 -17.75
C SER A 423 -5.05 5.09 -17.73
N SER A 424 -5.40 5.76 -16.62
CA SER A 424 -5.03 7.17 -16.48
C SER A 424 -3.51 7.33 -16.32
N ILE A 425 -2.84 6.23 -15.90
CA ILE A 425 -1.40 6.11 -15.70
C ILE A 425 -0.74 5.39 -16.90
N THR A 426 -1.47 4.58 -17.66
CA THR A 426 -1.11 4.03 -18.98
C THR A 426 -2.21 4.35 -20.00
N GLN A 427 -2.14 5.53 -20.63
CA GLN A 427 -3.21 6.06 -21.51
C GLN A 427 -3.81 4.99 -22.44
N ASN A 428 -5.05 4.60 -22.18
CA ASN A 428 -5.86 3.81 -23.10
C ASN A 428 -6.14 4.64 -24.36
N ILE A 429 -6.08 3.99 -25.51
CA ILE A 429 -6.41 4.57 -26.80
C ILE A 429 -7.64 3.83 -27.32
N SER A 430 -8.72 4.58 -27.53
CA SER A 430 -9.83 4.10 -28.35
C SER A 430 -9.40 4.12 -29.80
N ALA A 431 -9.53 2.97 -30.46
CA ALA A 431 -9.16 2.80 -31.85
C ALA A 431 -10.17 1.88 -32.54
N LYS A 432 -10.16 1.85 -33.86
CA LYS A 432 -10.99 0.94 -34.64
C LYS A 432 -10.15 -0.13 -35.30
N VAL A 433 -10.73 -1.32 -35.39
CA VAL A 433 -10.23 -2.37 -36.27
C VAL A 433 -10.47 -1.92 -37.70
N GLN A 434 -9.42 -1.51 -38.39
CA GLN A 434 -9.50 -1.10 -39.79
C GLN A 434 -9.59 -2.32 -40.72
N ARG A 435 -8.82 -3.36 -40.41
CA ARG A 435 -8.73 -4.56 -41.25
C ARG A 435 -8.43 -5.79 -40.43
N LEU A 436 -9.06 -6.90 -40.79
CA LEU A 436 -8.75 -8.25 -40.29
C LEU A 436 -8.30 -9.11 -41.46
N LEU A 437 -7.08 -9.62 -41.38
CA LEU A 437 -6.50 -10.48 -42.41
C LEU A 437 -6.07 -11.82 -41.78
N PRO A 438 -6.85 -12.91 -41.99
CA PRO A 438 -6.40 -14.24 -41.63
C PRO A 438 -5.17 -14.60 -42.46
N LEU A 439 -4.02 -14.76 -41.82
CA LEU A 439 -2.77 -15.18 -42.48
C LEU A 439 -2.71 -16.70 -42.57
N THR A 440 -3.21 -17.39 -41.54
CA THR A 440 -3.40 -18.86 -41.49
C THR A 440 -4.70 -19.18 -40.75
N SER A 441 -5.00 -20.47 -40.54
CA SER A 441 -6.11 -20.90 -39.67
C SER A 441 -5.92 -20.51 -38.20
N GLU A 442 -4.69 -20.20 -37.79
CA GLU A 442 -4.33 -19.92 -36.40
C GLU A 442 -3.79 -18.49 -36.22
N VAL A 443 -3.41 -17.77 -37.28
CA VAL A 443 -2.84 -16.43 -37.17
C VAL A 443 -3.73 -15.40 -37.85
N LEU A 444 -4.15 -14.40 -37.07
CA LEU A 444 -4.94 -13.25 -37.53
C LEU A 444 -4.11 -11.98 -37.45
N GLU A 445 -3.85 -11.33 -38.58
CA GLU A 445 -3.31 -9.97 -38.60
C GLU A 445 -4.46 -8.98 -38.37
N VAL A 446 -4.25 -8.06 -37.44
CA VAL A 446 -5.21 -7.01 -37.09
C VAL A 446 -4.54 -5.66 -37.35
N THR A 447 -5.15 -4.87 -38.24
CA THR A 447 -4.77 -3.48 -38.46
C THR A 447 -5.69 -2.58 -37.65
N ILE A 448 -5.10 -1.77 -36.78
CA ILE A 448 -5.79 -0.87 -35.86
C ILE A 448 -5.50 0.57 -36.26
N ARG A 449 -6.54 1.40 -36.35
CA ARG A 449 -6.45 2.81 -36.73
C ARG A 449 -7.07 3.69 -35.65
N SER A 450 -6.53 4.89 -35.45
CA SER A 450 -7.19 5.89 -34.59
C SER A 450 -8.45 6.47 -35.25
N ASP A 451 -9.49 6.74 -34.45
CA ASP A 451 -10.71 7.44 -34.89
C ASP A 451 -10.49 8.93 -35.15
N VAL A 452 -9.34 9.46 -34.77
CA VAL A 452 -8.95 10.85 -35.02
C VAL A 452 -7.76 10.83 -35.99
N PRO A 453 -7.74 11.67 -37.04
CA PRO A 453 -6.60 11.76 -37.94
C PRO A 453 -5.28 12.02 -37.18
N ASP A 454 -4.25 11.22 -37.47
CA ASP A 454 -2.84 11.35 -37.04
C ASP A 454 -2.50 11.23 -35.54
N LYS A 455 -3.07 10.24 -34.82
CA LYS A 455 -2.92 10.15 -33.35
C LYS A 455 -2.48 8.84 -32.73
N LEU A 456 -2.08 7.81 -33.48
CA LEU A 456 -1.45 6.66 -32.83
C LEU A 456 -0.02 7.05 -32.40
N PRO A 457 0.35 6.87 -31.12
CA PRO A 457 1.70 7.19 -30.65
C PRO A 457 2.81 6.52 -31.44
N GLU A 458 3.93 7.22 -31.57
CA GLU A 458 5.15 6.66 -32.08
C GLU A 458 5.63 5.49 -31.22
N TRP A 459 6.34 4.57 -31.85
CA TRP A 459 6.90 3.39 -31.21
C TRP A 459 8.24 3.04 -31.84
N THR A 460 8.99 2.17 -31.17
CA THR A 460 10.32 1.73 -31.63
C THR A 460 10.35 0.22 -31.84
N PRO A 461 11.16 -0.31 -32.77
CA PRO A 461 11.27 -1.76 -32.98
C PRO A 461 11.46 -2.54 -31.66
N GLY A 462 10.68 -3.60 -31.49
CA GLY A 462 10.56 -4.37 -30.24
C GLY A 462 9.40 -3.93 -29.32
N SER A 463 8.64 -2.90 -29.69
CA SER A 463 7.45 -2.49 -28.94
C SER A 463 6.29 -3.47 -29.10
N HIS A 464 5.43 -3.51 -28.09
CA HIS A 464 4.14 -4.20 -28.10
C HIS A 464 3.04 -3.26 -27.61
N ILE A 465 1.81 -3.60 -27.96
CA ILE A 465 0.60 -2.99 -27.38
C ILE A 465 -0.18 -4.04 -26.62
N ASP A 466 -1.00 -3.58 -25.67
CA ASP A 466 -1.96 -4.45 -24.99
C ASP A 466 -3.36 -4.19 -25.58
N ILE A 467 -4.05 -5.20 -26.11
CA ILE A 467 -5.44 -5.10 -26.56
C ILE A 467 -6.39 -5.71 -25.52
N LEU A 468 -7.48 -5.02 -25.22
CA LEU A 468 -8.49 -5.49 -24.26
C LEU A 468 -9.34 -6.60 -24.88
N SER A 469 -9.47 -7.72 -24.16
CA SER A 469 -10.44 -8.80 -24.41
C SER A 469 -11.41 -8.95 -23.24
N GLN A 470 -12.43 -9.79 -23.37
CA GLN A 470 -13.29 -10.15 -22.23
C GLN A 470 -12.53 -10.79 -21.06
N TYR A 471 -11.33 -11.35 -21.32
CA TYR A 471 -10.44 -11.97 -20.34
C TYR A 471 -9.32 -11.02 -19.88
N GLY A 472 -9.49 -9.70 -20.09
CA GLY A 472 -8.51 -8.67 -19.79
C GLY A 472 -7.55 -8.38 -20.95
N TYR A 473 -6.48 -7.64 -20.68
CA TYR A 473 -5.51 -7.23 -21.68
C TYR A 473 -4.60 -8.38 -22.11
N ARG A 474 -4.26 -8.42 -23.40
CA ARG A 474 -3.25 -9.33 -23.97
C ARG A 474 -2.24 -8.54 -24.79
N GLN A 475 -0.98 -8.90 -24.63
CA GLN A 475 0.15 -8.25 -25.25
C GLN A 475 0.42 -8.83 -26.65
N TYR A 476 0.55 -7.96 -27.65
CA TYR A 476 0.96 -8.34 -29.01
C TYR A 476 2.00 -7.36 -29.55
N SER A 477 3.04 -7.91 -30.15
CA SER A 477 4.13 -7.13 -30.76
C SER A 477 3.63 -6.34 -31.97
N LEU A 478 4.09 -5.08 -32.08
CA LEU A 478 3.84 -4.27 -33.26
C LEU A 478 4.73 -4.75 -34.42
N CYS A 479 4.11 -4.98 -35.58
CA CYS A 479 4.77 -5.44 -36.80
C CYS A 479 4.53 -4.52 -38.01
N SER A 480 3.92 -3.35 -37.82
CA SER A 480 3.84 -2.30 -38.84
C SER A 480 5.17 -1.55 -39.01
N ASP A 481 5.23 -0.60 -39.95
CA ASP A 481 6.34 0.35 -40.01
C ASP A 481 6.24 1.31 -38.80
N SER A 482 7.34 1.48 -38.05
CA SER A 482 7.39 2.42 -36.93
C SER A 482 7.34 3.89 -37.35
N ALA A 483 7.61 4.18 -38.63
CA ALA A 483 7.46 5.52 -39.20
C ALA A 483 6.03 5.84 -39.66
N ASP A 484 5.10 4.87 -39.64
CA ASP A 484 3.69 5.07 -39.96
C ASP A 484 2.85 5.19 -38.68
N ASN A 485 2.40 6.41 -38.39
CA ASN A 485 1.60 6.77 -37.22
C ASN A 485 0.09 6.66 -37.51
N SER A 486 -0.29 6.30 -38.74
CA SER A 486 -1.70 6.24 -39.14
C SER A 486 -2.35 4.93 -38.71
N SER A 487 -1.59 3.85 -38.60
CA SER A 487 -2.08 2.53 -38.22
C SER A 487 -1.05 1.69 -37.48
N TRP A 488 -1.52 0.77 -36.65
CA TRP A 488 -0.70 -0.27 -36.03
C TRP A 488 -1.11 -1.63 -36.55
N LYS A 489 -0.13 -2.50 -36.79
CA LYS A 489 -0.38 -3.91 -37.11
C LYS A 489 0.13 -4.81 -35.99
N ILE A 490 -0.70 -5.79 -35.65
CA ILE A 490 -0.35 -6.89 -34.74
C ILE A 490 -0.73 -8.22 -35.39
N ALA A 491 -0.01 -9.30 -35.04
CA ALA A 491 -0.37 -10.66 -35.42
C ALA A 491 -0.76 -11.45 -34.17
N ILE A 492 -1.96 -12.03 -34.18
CA ILE A 492 -2.54 -12.76 -33.06
C ILE A 492 -2.56 -14.25 -33.40
N LEU A 493 -1.73 -15.03 -32.72
CA LEU A 493 -1.81 -16.49 -32.74
C LEU A 493 -2.99 -16.95 -31.85
N LYS A 494 -3.83 -17.82 -32.39
CA LYS A 494 -4.91 -18.49 -31.68
C LYS A 494 -4.32 -19.63 -30.85
N GLU A 495 -4.30 -19.44 -29.54
CA GLU A 495 -3.82 -20.46 -28.60
C GLU A 495 -5.01 -21.28 -28.11
N GLU A 496 -5.05 -22.58 -28.39
CA GLU A 496 -6.16 -23.45 -27.96
C GLU A 496 -6.10 -23.74 -26.44
N ASP A 497 -4.91 -23.88 -25.85
CA ASP A 497 -4.70 -24.07 -24.40
C ASP A 497 -4.44 -22.77 -23.62
N GLY A 498 -4.71 -21.62 -24.24
CA GLY A 498 -4.51 -20.30 -23.64
C GLY A 498 -5.60 -19.93 -22.62
N SER A 499 -5.41 -18.76 -21.99
CA SER A 499 -6.40 -18.14 -21.08
C SER A 499 -7.68 -17.62 -21.77
N GLY A 500 -7.97 -18.08 -22.99
CA GLY A 500 -9.14 -17.70 -23.80
C GLY A 500 -9.05 -16.37 -24.56
N GLY A 501 -8.07 -15.51 -24.25
CA GLY A 501 -7.96 -14.15 -24.83
C GLY A 501 -7.76 -14.11 -26.35
N SER A 502 -6.79 -14.87 -26.88
CA SER A 502 -6.50 -14.93 -28.32
C SER A 502 -7.65 -15.55 -29.11
N LYS A 503 -8.19 -16.68 -28.63
CA LYS A 503 -9.38 -17.33 -29.21
C LYS A 503 -10.59 -16.40 -29.28
N TRP A 504 -10.85 -15.65 -28.21
CA TRP A 504 -11.93 -14.68 -28.19
C TRP A 504 -11.72 -13.56 -29.23
N LEU A 505 -10.50 -13.03 -29.35
CA LEU A 505 -10.19 -11.98 -30.34
C LEU A 505 -10.41 -12.48 -31.77
N HIS A 506 -10.01 -13.72 -32.07
CA HIS A 506 -10.29 -14.37 -33.35
C HIS A 506 -11.80 -14.48 -33.63
N GLU A 507 -12.59 -14.87 -32.63
CA GLU A 507 -14.02 -15.12 -32.79
C GLU A 507 -14.86 -13.83 -32.81
N ASN A 508 -14.40 -12.74 -32.18
CA ASN A 508 -15.22 -11.57 -31.89
C ASN A 508 -14.77 -10.27 -32.56
N LEU A 509 -13.51 -10.11 -32.97
CA LEU A 509 -13.11 -8.91 -33.70
C LEU A 509 -13.84 -8.84 -35.05
N ARG A 510 -14.30 -7.64 -35.39
CA ARG A 510 -14.91 -7.32 -36.69
C ARG A 510 -14.31 -6.04 -37.22
N GLU A 511 -14.21 -5.90 -38.53
CA GLU A 511 -13.81 -4.62 -39.14
C GLU A 511 -14.82 -3.53 -38.77
N GLY A 512 -14.32 -2.33 -38.45
CA GLY A 512 -15.09 -1.20 -37.93
C GLY A 512 -15.37 -1.22 -36.42
N MET A 513 -15.06 -2.32 -35.73
CA MET A 513 -15.27 -2.47 -34.29
C MET A 513 -14.35 -1.55 -33.48
N ASP A 514 -14.91 -0.90 -32.47
CA ASP A 514 -14.14 -0.17 -31.47
C ASP A 514 -13.38 -1.13 -30.57
N VAL A 515 -12.09 -0.89 -30.43
CA VAL A 515 -11.18 -1.64 -29.56
C VAL A 515 -10.45 -0.67 -28.64
N THR A 516 -10.23 -1.13 -27.41
CA THR A 516 -9.38 -0.41 -26.46
C THR A 516 -8.00 -1.04 -26.46
N VAL A 517 -6.99 -0.24 -26.80
CA VAL A 517 -5.58 -0.65 -26.74
C VAL A 517 -4.81 0.23 -25.76
N ARG A 518 -3.70 -0.27 -25.22
CA ARG A 518 -2.75 0.55 -24.45
C ARG A 518 -1.63 1.04 -25.35
N ARG A 519 -1.02 2.16 -24.95
CA ARG A 519 0.17 2.72 -25.62
C ARG A 519 1.28 1.69 -25.81
N PRO A 520 2.11 1.84 -26.86
CA PRO A 520 3.24 0.96 -27.10
C PRO A 520 4.23 1.01 -25.93
N LYS A 521 4.66 -0.16 -25.46
CA LYS A 521 5.75 -0.32 -24.48
C LYS A 521 6.87 -1.10 -25.15
N ASN A 522 8.13 -0.75 -24.86
CA ASN A 522 9.28 -1.46 -25.40
C ASN A 522 10.19 -2.00 -24.29
N HIS A 523 10.04 -3.30 -24.01
CA HIS A 523 10.92 -4.07 -23.12
C HIS A 523 12.00 -4.84 -23.89
N PHE A 524 12.02 -4.75 -25.22
CA PHE A 524 12.94 -5.47 -26.11
C PHE A 524 13.65 -4.49 -27.07
N ARG A 525 14.27 -3.45 -26.49
CA ARG A 525 14.90 -2.38 -27.26
C ARG A 525 16.14 -2.88 -27.98
N LEU A 526 16.25 -2.59 -29.28
CA LEU A 526 17.46 -2.85 -30.04
C LEU A 526 18.59 -1.92 -29.60
N THR A 527 19.67 -2.47 -29.05
CA THR A 527 20.88 -1.72 -28.72
C THR A 527 21.74 -1.52 -29.96
N LYS A 528 22.33 -0.34 -30.16
CA LYS A 528 23.22 -0.08 -31.30
C LYS A 528 24.43 -1.02 -31.30
N GLY A 529 24.63 -1.76 -32.39
CA GLY A 529 25.77 -2.63 -32.61
C GLY A 529 26.22 -2.62 -34.09
N PRO A 530 27.46 -3.03 -34.37
CA PRO A 530 28.02 -3.03 -35.73
C PRO A 530 27.43 -4.12 -36.62
N ARG A 531 26.80 -5.15 -36.04
CA ARG A 531 26.14 -6.26 -36.74
C ARG A 531 25.04 -6.86 -35.86
N TYR A 532 23.95 -7.29 -36.50
CA TYR A 532 22.86 -8.03 -35.86
C TYR A 532 22.65 -9.39 -36.54
N ILE A 533 22.25 -10.38 -35.76
CA ILE A 533 21.70 -11.65 -36.25
C ILE A 533 20.30 -11.75 -35.63
N PHE A 534 19.27 -11.74 -36.45
CA PHE A 534 17.89 -11.91 -35.99
C PHE A 534 17.49 -13.37 -36.14
N LEU A 535 17.07 -13.98 -35.03
CA LEU A 535 16.53 -15.33 -35.00
C LEU A 535 15.03 -15.22 -34.71
N ALA A 536 14.19 -15.57 -35.67
CA ALA A 536 12.74 -15.59 -35.50
C ALA A 536 12.27 -17.05 -35.51
N GLY A 537 11.73 -17.51 -34.37
CA GLY A 537 10.98 -18.76 -34.30
C GLY A 537 9.52 -18.49 -34.67
N GLU A 538 8.88 -19.47 -35.32
CA GLU A 538 7.47 -19.36 -35.73
C GLU A 538 6.54 -19.13 -34.53
N LEU A 539 5.42 -18.44 -34.78
CA LEU A 539 4.28 -18.38 -33.87
C LEU A 539 3.56 -19.74 -33.92
N VAL A 540 4.06 -20.74 -33.20
CA VAL A 540 3.46 -22.09 -33.19
C VAL A 540 2.67 -22.30 -31.90
N SER A 541 1.43 -22.76 -32.03
CA SER A 541 0.69 -23.31 -30.89
C SER A 541 1.47 -24.50 -30.36
N ARG A 542 1.83 -24.52 -29.06
CA ARG A 542 2.31 -25.76 -28.45
C ARG A 542 1.13 -26.73 -28.50
N HIS A 543 1.21 -27.75 -29.36
CA HIS A 543 0.27 -28.87 -29.35
C HIS A 543 0.48 -29.75 -28.13
#